data_AF-A0A158KMN8-F1
#
_entry.id   AF-A0A158KMN8-F1
#
_cell.length_a   1.000
_cell.length_b   1.000
_cell.length_c   1.000
_cell.angle_alpha   90.00
_cell.angle_beta   90.00
_cell.angle_gamma   90.00
#
_symmetry.space_group_name_H-M   'P 1'
#
loop_
_entity.id
_entity.type
_entity.pdbx_description
1 polymer ?
#
loop_
_entity_poly.entity_id
_entity_poly.type
_entity_poly.pdbx_seq_one_letter_code
_entity_poly.pdbx_strand_id
1 'polypeptide(L)' 'MAQQPPLNPGDEAEPGTPGSGEDVCPACDGSGNNEGARCEVCGGTGKVVQGIGGG' A
#
# COMPACT_ATOMS: atom_id res chain seq x y z
N MET A 1 2.49 21.82 3.21
CA MET A 1 2.08 20.49 3.68
C MET A 1 1.98 19.65 2.42
N ALA A 2 2.82 18.61 2.30
CA ALA A 2 2.92 17.85 1.05
C ALA A 2 1.55 17.22 0.78
N GLN A 3 1.06 17.41 -0.43
CA GLN A 3 -0.19 16.84 -0.92
C GLN A 3 0.07 15.34 -1.05
N GLN A 4 -0.16 14.59 0.02
CA GLN A 4 0.06 13.15 0.01
C GLN A 4 -0.82 12.57 -1.11
N PRO A 5 -0.25 11.75 -2.02
CA PRO A 5 -1.04 11.12 -3.06
C PRO A 5 -2.19 10.35 -2.39
N PRO A 6 -3.37 10.30 -3.02
CA PRO A 6 -4.52 9.60 -2.45
C PRO A 6 -4.11 8.18 -2.06
N LEU A 7 -4.45 7.80 -0.83
CA LEU A 7 -4.26 6.46 -0.30
C LEU A 7 -4.81 5.44 -1.29
N ASN A 8 -4.01 4.42 -1.60
CA ASN A 8 -4.55 3.31 -2.37
C ASN A 8 -5.54 2.53 -1.48
N PRO A 9 -6.51 1.81 -2.06
CA PRO A 9 -7.48 1.02 -1.29
C PRO A 9 -6.87 0.02 -0.30
N GLY A 10 -5.64 -0.44 -0.55
CA GLY A 10 -4.91 -1.34 0.34
C GLY A 10 -4.07 -0.64 1.42
N ASP A 11 -3.91 0.68 1.35
CA ASP A 11 -3.20 1.45 2.37
C ASP A 11 -4.12 1.72 3.57
N GLU A 12 -3.68 1.32 4.76
CA GLU A 12 -4.38 1.58 6.02
C GLU A 12 -4.01 2.93 6.64
N ALA A 13 -2.86 3.49 6.22
CA ALA A 13 -2.37 4.78 6.68
C ALA A 13 -1.54 5.47 5.59
N GLU A 14 -1.31 6.77 5.76
CA GLU A 14 -0.46 7.49 4.82
C GLU A 14 1.01 7.10 4.97
N PRO A 15 1.81 7.11 3.89
CA PRO A 15 3.24 6.82 3.97
C PRO A 15 3.94 7.71 5.02
N GLY A 16 4.66 7.07 5.94
CA GLY A 16 5.35 7.76 7.02
C GLY A 16 4.50 8.08 8.25
N THR A 17 3.26 7.58 8.33
CA THR A 17 2.46 7.63 9.56
C THR A 17 3.20 6.86 10.67
N PRO A 18 3.50 7.47 11.84
CA PRO A 18 4.15 6.76 12.94
C PRO A 18 3.36 5.51 13.34
N GLY A 19 4.05 4.37 13.44
CA GLY A 19 3.39 3.08 13.71
C GLY A 19 2.79 2.41 12.46
N SER A 20 3.05 2.93 11.27
CA SER A 20 2.78 2.26 9.99
C SER A 20 4.08 1.90 9.26
N GLY A 21 4.02 0.88 8.40
CA GLY A 21 5.13 0.41 7.57
C GLY A 21 4.62 -0.12 6.24
N GLU A 22 5.50 -0.19 5.24
CA GLU A 22 5.17 -0.78 3.95
C GLU A 22 5.24 -2.31 4.04
N ASP A 23 4.15 -2.98 3.66
CA ASP A 23 4.09 -4.43 3.52
C ASP A 23 3.76 -4.84 2.07
N VAL A 24 3.98 -6.11 1.75
CA VAL A 24 3.66 -6.70 0.45
C VAL A 24 2.16 -6.62 0.22
N CYS A 25 1.75 -6.11 -0.94
CA CYS A 25 0.33 -6.05 -1.29
C CYS A 25 -0.23 -7.48 -1.43
N PRO A 26 -1.18 -7.91 -0.58
CA PRO A 26 -1.72 -9.27 -0.61
C PRO A 26 -2.64 -9.51 -1.82
N ALA A 27 -3.10 -8.44 -2.47
CA ALA A 27 -3.96 -8.55 -3.64
C ALA A 27 -3.21 -8.93 -4.91
N CYS A 28 -1.91 -8.63 -4.99
CA CYS A 28 -1.07 -8.92 -6.15
C CYS A 28 0.23 -9.66 -5.80
N ASP A 29 0.37 -10.10 -4.55
CA ASP A 29 1.56 -10.76 -4.01
C ASP A 29 2.87 -10.00 -4.30
N GLY A 30 2.81 -8.68 -4.27
CA GLY A 30 3.99 -7.83 -4.54
C GLY A 30 4.31 -7.58 -6.01
N SER A 31 3.56 -8.15 -6.95
CA SER A 31 3.80 -7.99 -8.39
C SER A 31 3.43 -6.61 -8.94
N GLY A 32 2.58 -5.86 -8.23
CA GLY A 32 2.02 -4.58 -8.70
C GLY A 32 1.03 -4.73 -9.86
N ASN A 33 0.73 -5.94 -10.32
CA ASN A 33 -0.22 -6.18 -11.41
C ASN A 33 -1.15 -7.35 -11.09
N ASN A 34 -2.43 -7.15 -11.34
CA ASN A 34 -3.44 -8.19 -11.24
C ASN A 34 -3.98 -8.48 -12.63
N GLU A 35 -3.89 -9.74 -13.06
CA GLU A 35 -4.49 -10.21 -14.31
C GLU A 35 -4.05 -9.40 -15.56
N GLY A 36 -2.81 -8.89 -15.56
CA GLY A 36 -2.26 -8.09 -16.65
C GLY A 36 -2.65 -6.60 -16.61
N ALA A 37 -3.41 -6.17 -15.60
CA ALA A 37 -3.72 -4.77 -15.32
C ALA A 37 -2.97 -4.28 -14.07
N ARG A 38 -2.79 -2.96 -13.96
CA ARG A 38 -2.19 -2.32 -12.78
C ARG A 38 -3.04 -2.66 -11.55
N CYS A 39 -2.41 -3.18 -10.50
CA CYS A 39 -3.13 -3.53 -9.28
C CYS A 39 -3.73 -2.27 -8.65
N GLU A 40 -5.06 -2.19 -8.59
CA GLU A 40 -5.78 -1.03 -8.05
C GLU A 40 -5.59 -0.90 -6.53
N VAL A 41 -5.36 -2.02 -5.83
CA VAL A 41 -5.22 -2.07 -4.37
C VAL A 41 -3.96 -1.37 -3.88
N CYS A 42 -2.83 -1.55 -4.57
CA CYS A 42 -1.57 -0.86 -4.25
C CYS A 42 -1.25 0.26 -5.25
N GLY A 43 -2.16 0.56 -6.17
CA GLY A 43 -1.89 1.46 -7.28
C GLY A 43 -0.64 1.05 -8.08
N GLY A 44 -0.36 -0.24 -8.23
CA GLY A 44 0.76 -0.76 -9.03
C GLY A 44 2.15 -0.72 -8.39
N THR A 45 2.27 -0.32 -7.13
CA THR A 45 3.56 -0.29 -6.42
C THR A 45 4.01 -1.70 -5.97
N GLY A 46 3.07 -2.63 -5.83
CA GLY A 46 3.28 -3.94 -5.22
C GLY A 46 3.37 -3.89 -3.68
N LYS A 47 3.21 -2.72 -3.07
CA LYS A 47 3.32 -2.53 -1.61
C LYS A 47 2.18 -1.67 -1.10
N VAL A 48 1.77 -1.92 0.14
CA VAL A 48 0.74 -1.14 0.82
C VAL A 48 1.24 -0.70 2.19
N VAL A 49 0.79 0.44 2.67
CA VAL A 49 1.15 0.96 3.99
C VAL A 49 0.18 0.39 5.02
N GLN A 50 0.65 -0.46 5.92
CA GLN A 50 -0.16 -1.07 6.98
C GLN A 50 0.31 -0.67 8.37
N GLY A 51 -0.60 -0.75 9.34
CA GLY A 51 -0.28 -0.52 10.75
C GLY A 51 0.66 -1.62 11.27
N ILE A 52 1.92 -1.27 11.55
CA ILE A 52 2.88 -2.14 12.25
C ILE A 52 2.65 -2.04 13.76
N GLY A 53 1.49 -2.54 14.19
CA GLY A 53 1.18 -2.77 15.60
C GLY A 53 1.81 -4.08 16.06
N GLY A 54 3.03 -4.02 16.60
CA GLY A 54 3.65 -5.16 17.26
C GLY A 54 2.80 -5.59 18.47
N GLY A 55 2.37 -6.85 18.49
CA GLY A 55 1.74 -7.49 19.65
C GLY A 55 2.73 -7.73 20.79
#